data_AF-A0A8B9SDU0-F1
#
_entry.id   AF-A0A8B9SDU0-F1
#
_cell.length_a   1.000
_cell.length_b   1.000
_cell.length_c   1.000
_cell.angle_alpha   90.00
_cell.angle_beta   90.00
_cell.angle_gamma   90.00
#
_symmetry.space_group_name_H-M   'P 1'
#
loop_
_entity.id
_entity.type
_entity.pdbx_description
1 polymer ?
#
loop_
_entity_poly.entity_id
_entity_poly.type
_entity_poly.pdbx_seq_one_letter_code
_entity_poly.pdbx_strand_id
1 'polypeptide(L)'
;METFWTQTHPSRCPDNSAFKQQKLPAWKPQLTITTVLSSFFVTGVFCLSVGVCLVLSANSVREIQINYSDECSDCSKLRENSSNWNNECYCSVDFMLKEDMLVSGCENPAQIA
;
A
#
# COMPACT_ATOMS: atom_id res chain seq x y z
N MET A 1 78.23 -9.44 -30.96
CA MET A 1 77.06 -8.60 -30.67
C MET A 1 75.89 -9.27 -31.34
N GLU A 2 75.16 -10.15 -30.64
CA GLU A 2 73.82 -10.56 -31.05
C GLU A 2 73.00 -10.89 -29.79
N THR A 3 71.97 -10.08 -29.55
CA THR A 3 70.93 -10.31 -28.55
C THR A 3 69.92 -11.26 -29.16
N PHE A 4 70.04 -12.55 -28.83
CA PHE A 4 69.05 -13.57 -29.18
C PHE A 4 67.79 -13.35 -28.33
N TRP A 5 66.77 -12.73 -28.91
CA TRP A 5 65.46 -12.58 -28.28
C TRP A 5 64.83 -13.97 -28.11
N THR A 6 64.69 -14.44 -26.87
CA THR A 6 63.84 -15.61 -26.59
C THR A 6 62.38 -15.20 -26.76
N GLN A 7 61.78 -15.61 -27.86
CA GLN A 7 60.36 -15.42 -28.11
C GLN A 7 59.57 -16.33 -27.16
N THR A 8 59.15 -15.81 -26.01
CA THR A 8 58.24 -16.52 -25.09
C THR A 8 56.87 -16.59 -25.75
N HIS A 9 56.59 -17.71 -26.40
CA HIS A 9 55.23 -18.04 -26.80
C HIS A 9 54.33 -17.97 -25.56
N PRO A 10 53.21 -17.23 -25.59
CA PRO A 10 52.28 -17.21 -24.47
C PRO A 10 51.84 -18.64 -24.20
N SER A 11 52.09 -19.10 -22.96
CA SER A 11 51.74 -20.44 -22.54
C SER A 11 50.23 -20.64 -22.74
N ARG A 12 49.81 -21.78 -23.30
CA ARG A 12 48.38 -22.15 -23.43
C ARG A 12 47.73 -22.49 -22.08
N CYS A 13 48.43 -22.23 -20.98
CA CYS A 13 47.94 -22.42 -19.63
C CYS A 13 46.81 -21.41 -19.37
N PRO A 14 45.65 -21.88 -18.92
CA PRO A 14 44.56 -20.99 -18.56
C PRO A 14 44.96 -20.10 -17.38
N ASP A 15 44.51 -18.85 -17.45
CA ASP A 15 44.72 -17.84 -16.41
C ASP A 15 44.07 -18.28 -15.08
N ASN A 16 44.79 -18.09 -13.97
CA ASN A 16 44.40 -18.60 -12.66
C ASN A 16 43.56 -17.62 -11.82
N SER A 17 43.08 -16.53 -12.41
CA SER A 17 42.22 -15.56 -11.72
C SER A 17 40.87 -16.16 -11.28
N ALA A 18 40.43 -15.81 -10.06
CA ALA A 18 39.20 -16.34 -9.44
C ALA A 18 37.92 -16.07 -10.26
N PHE A 19 37.89 -14.97 -11.02
CA PHE A 19 36.79 -14.63 -11.93
C PHE A 19 36.74 -15.57 -13.14
N LYS A 20 37.87 -15.76 -13.83
CA LYS A 20 37.97 -16.65 -15.00
C LYS A 20 37.72 -18.11 -14.62
N GLN A 21 38.10 -18.51 -13.41
CA GLN A 21 37.85 -19.83 -12.84
C GLN A 21 36.45 -20.00 -12.21
N GLN A 22 35.60 -18.97 -12.22
CA GLN A 22 34.26 -18.97 -11.62
C GLN A 22 34.25 -19.38 -10.12
N LYS A 23 35.33 -19.08 -9.39
CA LYS A 23 35.48 -19.32 -7.94
C LYS A 23 35.16 -18.07 -7.11
N LEU A 24 34.35 -17.18 -7.66
CA LEU A 24 33.87 -16.05 -6.86
C LEU A 24 33.06 -16.58 -5.68
N PRO A 25 33.27 -16.04 -4.46
CA PRO A 25 32.45 -16.40 -3.32
C PRO A 25 31.01 -15.97 -3.60
N ALA A 26 30.12 -16.94 -3.73
CA ALA A 26 28.68 -16.71 -3.87
C ALA A 26 28.00 -17.21 -2.60
N TRP A 27 27.07 -16.42 -2.08
CA TRP A 27 26.15 -16.92 -1.08
C TRP A 27 25.16 -17.87 -1.75
N LYS A 28 25.11 -19.12 -1.28
CA LYS A 28 24.17 -20.15 -1.76
C LYS A 28 23.08 -20.35 -0.72
N PRO A 29 21.94 -19.65 -0.84
CA PRO A 29 20.85 -19.86 0.09
C PRO A 29 20.26 -21.26 -0.12
N GLN A 30 20.35 -22.11 0.91
CA GLN A 30 19.67 -23.40 0.91
C GLN A 30 18.31 -23.23 1.58
N LEU A 31 17.24 -23.37 0.81
CA LEU A 31 15.88 -23.33 1.33
C LEU A 31 15.53 -24.68 1.98
N THR A 32 15.85 -24.79 3.28
CA THR A 32 15.44 -25.93 4.11
C THR A 32 14.07 -25.69 4.72
N ILE A 33 13.30 -26.76 4.94
CA ILE A 33 11.94 -26.73 5.51
C ILE A 33 11.88 -25.91 6.81
N THR A 34 12.89 -26.04 7.67
CA THR A 34 12.99 -25.30 8.94
C THR A 34 13.10 -23.79 8.72
N THR A 35 13.95 -23.36 7.79
CA THR A 35 14.13 -21.94 7.44
C THR A 35 12.87 -21.35 6.84
N VAL A 36 12.23 -22.08 5.93
CA VAL A 36 11.00 -21.64 5.27
C VAL A 36 9.85 -21.56 6.29
N LEU A 37 9.66 -22.59 7.11
CA LEU A 37 8.62 -22.62 8.14
C LEU A 37 8.82 -21.49 9.17
N SER A 38 10.04 -21.26 9.62
CA SER A 38 10.35 -20.15 10.53
C SER A 38 10.03 -18.79 9.91
N SER A 39 10.34 -18.59 8.63
CA SER A 39 10.04 -17.33 7.94
C SER A 39 8.52 -17.08 7.84
N PHE A 40 7.74 -18.12 7.53
CA PHE A 40 6.29 -18.03 7.47
C PHE A 40 5.67 -17.77 8.84
N PHE A 41 6.22 -18.35 9.91
CA PHE A 41 5.72 -18.11 11.26
C PHE A 41 5.95 -16.65 11.69
N VAL A 42 7.15 -16.11 11.45
CA VAL A 42 7.47 -14.71 11.76
C VAL A 42 6.59 -13.75 10.96
N THR A 43 6.49 -13.95 9.64
CA THR A 43 5.62 -13.13 8.79
C THR A 43 4.16 -13.27 9.19
N GLY A 44 3.71 -14.47 9.56
CA GLY A 44 2.35 -14.72 10.04
C GLY A 44 2.02 -13.93 11.29
N VAL A 45 2.88 -13.96 12.31
CA VAL A 45 2.70 -13.17 13.54
C VAL A 45 2.69 -11.67 13.23
N PHE A 46 3.58 -11.21 12.34
CA PHE A 46 3.60 -9.82 11.90
C PHE A 46 2.28 -9.43 11.22
N CYS A 47 1.82 -10.20 10.23
CA CYS A 47 0.57 -9.96 9.53
C CYS A 47 -0.65 -10.01 10.47
N LEU A 48 -0.66 -10.92 11.44
CA LEU A 48 -1.72 -10.98 12.45
C LEU A 48 -1.73 -9.72 13.31
N SER A 49 -0.58 -9.27 13.80
CA SER A 49 -0.47 -8.06 14.61
C SER A 49 -0.95 -6.83 13.85
N VAL A 50 -0.50 -6.66 12.61
CA VAL A 50 -0.92 -5.56 11.74
C VAL A 50 -2.39 -5.66 11.40
N GLY A 51 -2.90 -6.85 11.09
CA GLY A 51 -4.31 -7.09 10.79
C GLY A 51 -5.22 -6.69 11.94
N VAL A 52 -4.88 -7.07 13.19
CA VAL A 52 -5.65 -6.65 14.38
C VAL A 52 -5.61 -5.13 14.55
N CYS A 53 -4.44 -4.50 14.43
CA CYS A 53 -4.32 -3.05 14.50
C CYS A 53 -5.18 -2.35 13.44
N LEU A 54 -5.19 -2.85 12.20
CA LEU A 54 -5.99 -2.30 11.12
C LEU A 54 -7.49 -2.43 11.39
N VAL A 55 -7.94 -3.59 11.90
CA VAL A 55 -9.36 -3.82 12.24
C VAL A 55 -9.81 -2.88 13.36
N LEU A 56 -8.99 -2.70 14.40
CA LEU A 56 -9.30 -1.76 15.48
C LEU A 56 -9.39 -0.32 14.96
N SER A 57 -8.44 0.09 14.13
CA SER A 57 -8.45 1.43 13.51
C SER A 57 -9.65 1.63 12.61
N ALA A 58 -10.00 0.66 11.76
CA ALA A 58 -11.16 0.73 10.88
C ALA A 58 -12.47 0.84 11.67
N ASN A 59 -12.61 0.06 12.75
CA ASN A 59 -13.79 0.10 13.61
C ASN A 59 -13.87 1.36 14.49
N SER A 60 -12.75 2.06 14.69
CA SER A 60 -12.74 3.33 15.43
C SER A 60 -13.32 4.48 14.61
N VAL A 61 -13.37 4.36 13.28
CA VAL A 61 -13.98 5.37 12.41
C VAL A 61 -15.49 5.34 12.59
N ARG A 62 -16.08 6.49 12.90
CA ARG A 62 -17.53 6.66 12.98
C ARG A 62 -18.06 7.06 11.59
N GLU A 63 -18.94 6.25 11.04
CA GLU A 63 -19.60 6.52 9.75
C GLU A 63 -21.11 6.65 9.96
N ILE A 64 -21.71 7.63 9.30
CA ILE A 64 -23.17 7.79 9.21
C ILE A 64 -23.56 7.78 7.74
N GLN A 65 -24.39 6.81 7.36
CA GLN A 65 -24.90 6.69 6.00
C GLN A 65 -26.37 7.11 5.97
N ILE A 66 -26.68 8.15 5.17
CA ILE A 66 -28.03 8.69 5.05
C ILE A 66 -28.48 8.50 3.60
N ASN A 67 -29.51 7.68 3.42
CA ASN A 67 -30.14 7.49 2.11
C ASN A 67 -31.33 8.46 1.98
N TYR A 68 -31.18 9.45 1.10
CA TYR A 68 -32.22 10.46 0.83
C TYR A 68 -33.06 10.15 -0.41
N SER A 69 -32.86 9.00 -1.07
CA SER A 69 -33.59 8.67 -2.31
C SER A 69 -35.10 8.51 -2.08
N ASP A 70 -35.51 7.91 -0.97
CA ASP A 70 -36.93 7.70 -0.67
C ASP A 70 -37.61 8.98 -0.18
N GLU A 71 -36.96 9.69 0.74
CA GLU A 71 -37.42 10.99 1.28
C GLU A 71 -37.51 12.06 0.19
N CYS A 72 -36.59 12.06 -0.78
CA CYS A 72 -36.59 12.98 -1.92
C CYS A 72 -37.18 12.37 -3.20
N SER A 73 -37.98 11.31 -3.08
CA SER A 73 -38.51 10.58 -4.25
C SER A 73 -39.37 11.45 -5.17
N ASP A 74 -40.03 12.47 -4.64
CA ASP A 74 -40.83 13.41 -5.43
C ASP A 74 -39.96 14.27 -6.36
N CYS A 75 -38.77 14.69 -5.92
CA CYS A 75 -37.80 15.35 -6.80
C CYS A 75 -37.28 14.41 -7.89
N SER A 76 -37.08 13.13 -7.57
CA SER A 76 -36.69 12.11 -8.55
C SER A 76 -37.78 11.92 -9.61
N LYS A 77 -39.03 11.75 -9.20
CA LYS A 77 -40.20 11.60 -10.10
C LYS A 77 -40.42 12.85 -10.96
N LEU A 78 -40.24 14.05 -10.40
CA LEU A 78 -40.29 15.29 -11.16
C LEU A 78 -39.29 15.29 -12.34
N ARG A 79 -38.13 14.65 -12.17
CA ARG A 79 -37.05 14.59 -13.16
C ARG A 79 -37.18 13.46 -14.17
N GLU A 80 -38.10 12.50 -13.98
CA GLU A 80 -38.43 11.50 -15.00
C GLU A 80 -39.04 12.16 -16.25
N ASN A 81 -39.73 13.30 -16.07
CA ASN A 81 -40.24 14.09 -17.17
C ASN A 81 -39.29 15.24 -17.52
N SER A 82 -38.67 15.16 -18.69
CA SER A 82 -37.72 16.17 -19.20
C SER A 82 -38.32 17.58 -19.35
N SER A 83 -39.64 17.70 -19.43
CA SER A 83 -40.33 19.00 -19.52
C SER A 83 -40.22 19.80 -18.21
N ASN A 84 -40.00 19.14 -17.08
CA ASN A 84 -39.87 19.77 -15.76
C ASN A 84 -38.44 20.23 -15.45
N TRP A 85 -37.56 20.32 -16.45
CA TRP A 85 -36.14 20.64 -16.25
C TRP A 85 -35.92 21.96 -15.49
N ASN A 86 -36.79 22.94 -15.70
CA ASN A 86 -36.72 24.28 -15.12
C ASN A 86 -37.45 24.41 -13.76
N ASN A 87 -38.13 23.36 -13.29
CA ASN A 87 -38.81 23.39 -12.00
C ASN A 87 -37.80 23.11 -10.88
N GLU A 88 -37.65 24.07 -9.97
CA GLU A 88 -36.85 23.90 -8.77
C GLU A 88 -37.50 22.84 -7.86
N CYS A 89 -36.67 21.98 -7.26
CA CYS A 89 -37.12 21.00 -6.28
C CYS A 89 -36.23 21.07 -5.06
N TYR A 90 -36.84 21.22 -3.90
CA TYR A 90 -36.16 21.32 -2.62
C TYR A 90 -36.51 20.10 -1.78
N CYS A 91 -35.49 19.43 -1.29
CA CYS A 91 -35.63 18.33 -0.35
C CYS A 91 -34.62 18.55 0.79
N SER A 92 -35.07 18.40 2.02
CA SER A 92 -34.25 18.55 3.21
C SER A 92 -34.39 17.30 4.06
N VAL A 93 -33.26 16.75 4.46
CA VAL A 93 -33.20 15.56 5.31
C VAL A 93 -32.45 15.95 6.58
N ASP A 94 -33.17 15.96 7.69
CA ASP A 94 -32.60 16.24 8.99
C ASP A 94 -32.00 14.97 9.59
N PHE A 95 -30.80 15.08 10.12
CA PHE A 95 -30.15 13.99 10.84
C PHE A 95 -29.46 14.50 12.09
N MET A 96 -29.42 13.66 13.11
CA MET A 96 -28.76 13.95 14.38
C MET A 96 -27.54 13.06 14.55
N LEU A 97 -26.41 13.67 14.91
CA LEU A 97 -25.18 12.95 15.24
C LEU A 97 -25.28 12.45 16.68
N LYS A 98 -25.21 11.13 16.87
CA LYS A 98 -25.28 10.51 18.20
C LYS A 98 -24.00 10.71 19.02
N GLU A 99 -22.88 10.88 18.33
CA GLU A 99 -21.55 11.07 18.91
C GLU A 99 -20.82 12.18 18.14
N ASP A 100 -19.99 12.95 18.83
CA ASP A 100 -19.17 13.99 18.23
C ASP A 100 -18.10 13.39 17.33
N MET A 101 -18.00 13.89 16.09
CA MET A 101 -16.85 13.58 15.24
C MET A 101 -15.65 14.34 15.80
N LEU A 102 -14.79 13.66 16.56
CA LEU A 102 -13.53 14.25 17.04
C LEU A 102 -12.62 14.56 15.84
N VAL A 103 -12.73 15.77 15.30
CA VAL A 103 -11.82 16.28 14.28
C VAL A 103 -10.54 16.71 14.99
N SER A 104 -9.47 15.94 14.84
CA SER A 104 -8.13 16.25 15.37
C SER A 104 -7.43 17.44 14.69
N GLY A 105 -8.18 18.42 14.18
CA GLY A 105 -7.66 19.47 13.30
C GLY A 105 -8.51 20.74 13.16
N CYS A 106 -9.60 20.90 13.91
CA CYS A 106 -10.22 22.22 14.06
C CYS A 106 -9.67 22.86 15.34
N GLU A 107 -8.39 23.22 15.32
CA GLU A 107 -7.92 24.29 16.20
C GLU A 107 -8.74 25.54 15.83
N ASN A 108 -9.49 26.06 16.78
CA ASN A 108 -10.35 27.21 16.60
C ASN A 108 -9.42 28.44 16.40
N PRO A 109 -9.47 29.19 15.27
CA PRO A 109 -8.66 30.40 15.10
C PRO A 109 -9.03 31.52 16.08
N ALA A 110 -10.07 31.33 16.91
CA ALA A 110 -10.48 32.27 17.95
C ALA A 110 -9.63 32.22 19.24
N GLN A 111 -8.51 31.49 19.30
CA GLN A 111 -7.56 31.52 20.43
C GLN A 111 -6.22 32.19 20.09
N ILE A 112 -6.15 32.90 18.96
CA ILE A 112 -5.03 33.78 18.60
C ILE A 112 -5.58 35.19 18.32
N ALA A 113 -6.09 35.84 19.37
CA ALA A 113 -6.35 37.28 19.42
C ALA A 113 -6.37 37.75 20.88
#